data_AF-A0A1F5B654-F1
#
_entry.id   AF-A0A1F5B654-F1
#
_cell.length_a   1.000
_cell.length_b   1.000
_cell.length_c   1.000
_cell.angle_alpha   90.00
_cell.angle_beta   90.00
_cell.angle_gamma   90.00
#
_symmetry.space_group_name_H-M   'P 1'
#
loop_
_entity.id
_entity.type
_entity.pdbx_description
1 polymer ?
#
loop_
_entity_poly.entity_id
_entity_poly.type
_entity_poly.pdbx_seq_one_letter_code
_entity_poly.pdbx_strand_id
1 'polypeptide(L)'
;MNHSKKTISLLLVVLLGFLLFESCATLGQLGAALANLRRLKFRLSDVTDFALLGIRFSRIGSISDFNAMDALRLVQGFATKRFPAEFVLNIEAQNPNDGTGGSRQTVSTLTSLESRLLIDGVTTVTGNIDRALEIPGTGQSSIIPLRMSIDLYEFFGNKGYEGILNLALA
;
A
#
# COMPACT_ATOMS: atom_id res chain seq x y z
N MET A 1 68.32 -2.57 19.47
CA MET A 1 66.88 -2.77 19.73
C MET A 1 65.94 -1.75 19.05
N ASN A 2 66.43 -0.84 18.19
CA ASN A 2 65.59 0.16 17.50
C ASN A 2 65.23 -0.18 16.04
N HIS A 3 66.05 -0.96 15.33
CA HIS A 3 65.75 -1.33 13.93
C HIS A 3 64.58 -2.31 13.82
N SER A 4 64.51 -3.32 14.71
CA SER A 4 63.41 -4.31 14.71
C SER A 4 62.04 -3.72 15.05
N LYS A 5 61.98 -2.66 15.88
CA LYS A 5 60.72 -1.99 16.21
C LYS A 5 60.20 -1.13 15.05
N LYS A 6 61.11 -0.53 14.28
CA LYS A 6 60.78 0.25 13.07
C LYS A 6 60.27 -0.64 11.94
N THR A 7 60.88 -1.81 11.73
CA THR A 7 60.40 -2.75 10.72
C THR A 7 59.05 -3.36 11.09
N ILE A 8 58.81 -3.70 12.37
CA ILE A 8 57.49 -4.18 12.83
C ILE A 8 56.41 -3.10 12.68
N SER A 9 56.71 -1.84 13.02
CA SER A 9 55.77 -0.73 12.84
C SER A 9 55.42 -0.49 11.36
N LEU A 10 56.42 -0.56 10.47
CA LEU A 10 56.21 -0.44 9.03
C LEU A 10 55.33 -1.58 8.48
N LEU A 11 55.56 -2.81 8.94
CA LEU A 11 54.79 -3.98 8.52
C LEU A 11 53.34 -3.91 9.01
N LEU A 12 53.11 -3.37 10.21
CA LEU A 12 51.77 -3.14 10.75
C LEU A 12 51.02 -2.06 9.96
N VAL A 13 51.69 -0.98 9.56
CA VAL A 13 51.09 0.08 8.73
C VAL A 13 50.75 -0.43 7.33
N VAL A 14 51.61 -1.26 6.73
CA VAL A 14 51.33 -1.88 5.43
C VAL A 14 50.16 -2.86 5.52
N LEU A 15 50.10 -3.69 6.57
CA LEU A 15 48.98 -4.61 6.80
C LEU A 15 47.65 -3.85 7.02
N LEU A 16 47.68 -2.77 7.80
CA LEU A 16 46.51 -1.92 8.03
C LEU A 16 46.08 -1.21 6.73
N GLY A 17 47.03 -0.80 5.89
CA GLY A 17 46.76 -0.25 4.56
C GLY A 17 46.05 -1.25 3.66
N PHE A 18 46.53 -2.50 3.59
CA PHE A 18 45.92 -3.56 2.79
C PHE A 18 44.47 -3.87 3.23
N LEU A 19 44.19 -3.88 4.53
CA LEU A 19 42.84 -4.11 5.05
C LEU A 19 41.86 -2.98 4.69
N LEU A 20 42.35 -1.75 4.54
CA LEU A 20 41.51 -0.62 4.13
C LEU A 20 41.20 -0.63 2.63
N PHE A 21 42.09 -1.17 1.77
CA PHE A 21 41.82 -1.27 0.32
C PHE A 21 40.71 -2.28 -0.03
N GLU A 22 40.62 -3.41 0.68
CA GLU A 22 39.57 -4.43 0.49
C GLU A 22 38.15 -3.92 0.88
N SER A 23 38.08 -2.96 1.82
CA SER A 23 36.80 -2.41 2.30
C SER A 23 36.08 -1.50 1.28
N CYS A 24 36.79 -0.97 0.29
CA CYS A 24 36.20 -0.02 -0.66
C CYS A 24 35.39 -0.72 -1.77
N ALA A 25 35.83 -1.91 -2.19
CA ALA A 25 35.15 -2.71 -3.22
C ALA A 25 33.79 -3.28 -2.73
N THR A 26 33.72 -3.67 -1.47
CA THR A 26 32.49 -4.21 -0.86
C THR A 26 31.45 -3.12 -0.60
N LEU A 27 31.87 -1.93 -0.20
CA LEU A 27 30.99 -0.76 -0.04
C LEU A 27 30.39 -0.29 -1.37
N GLY A 28 31.17 -0.31 -2.46
CA GLY A 28 30.67 0.05 -3.80
C GLY A 28 29.59 -0.92 -4.31
N GLN A 29 29.74 -2.22 -4.04
CA GLN A 29 28.74 -3.24 -4.40
C GLN A 29 27.45 -3.09 -3.60
N LEU A 30 27.55 -2.79 -2.30
CA LEU A 30 26.39 -2.53 -1.44
C LEU A 30 25.68 -1.23 -1.83
N GLY A 31 26.43 -0.16 -2.13
CA GLY A 31 25.91 1.10 -2.62
C GLY A 31 25.20 0.96 -3.97
N ALA A 32 25.78 0.19 -4.90
CA ALA A 32 25.14 -0.12 -6.18
C ALA A 32 23.88 -1.00 -6.01
N ALA A 33 23.90 -1.97 -5.11
CA ALA A 33 22.73 -2.79 -4.81
C ALA A 33 21.59 -1.95 -4.22
N LEU A 34 21.87 -1.06 -3.26
CA LEU A 34 20.88 -0.14 -2.69
C LEU A 34 20.41 0.93 -3.69
N ALA A 35 21.32 1.48 -4.51
CA ALA A 35 20.98 2.49 -5.50
C ALA A 35 20.09 1.95 -6.63
N ASN A 36 20.19 0.65 -6.92
CA ASN A 36 19.38 -0.01 -7.95
C ASN A 36 18.04 -0.56 -7.43
N LEU A 37 17.78 -0.54 -6.11
CA LEU A 37 16.47 -0.88 -5.57
C LEU A 37 15.48 0.23 -5.86
N ARG A 38 14.73 0.04 -6.94
CA ARG A 38 13.66 0.92 -7.37
C ARG A 38 12.43 0.69 -6.48
N ARG A 39 11.75 1.77 -6.10
CA ARG A 39 10.55 1.72 -5.25
C ARG A 39 9.40 1.03 -5.99
N LEU A 40 8.58 0.28 -5.25
CA LEU A 40 7.31 -0.24 -5.76
C LEU A 40 6.47 0.90 -6.34
N LYS A 41 5.80 0.63 -7.46
CA LYS A 41 4.86 1.55 -8.10
C LYS A 41 3.44 1.08 -7.79
N PHE A 42 2.58 2.02 -7.44
CA PHE A 42 1.20 1.73 -7.08
C PHE A 42 0.24 2.42 -8.05
N ARG A 43 -0.85 1.73 -8.40
CA ARG A 43 -1.94 2.26 -9.22
C ARG A 43 -3.28 1.79 -8.67
N LEU A 44 -4.26 2.68 -8.62
CA LEU A 44 -5.64 2.29 -8.33
C LEU A 44 -6.18 1.45 -9.49
N SER A 45 -6.71 0.28 -9.19
CA SER A 45 -7.32 -0.63 -10.18
C SER A 45 -8.82 -0.37 -10.27
N ASP A 46 -9.55 -0.84 -9.26
CA ASP A 46 -10.99 -0.88 -9.23
C ASP A 46 -11.50 -0.96 -7.78
N VAL A 47 -12.80 -0.74 -7.62
CA VAL A 47 -13.51 -0.89 -6.35
C VAL A 47 -14.48 -2.05 -6.49
N THR A 48 -14.42 -2.98 -5.54
CA THR A 48 -15.20 -4.22 -5.55
C THR A 48 -15.90 -4.41 -4.20
N ASP A 49 -16.80 -5.41 -4.14
CA ASP A 49 -17.47 -5.82 -2.90
C ASP A 49 -18.17 -4.68 -2.13
N PHE A 50 -18.74 -3.71 -2.85
CA PHE A 50 -19.48 -2.62 -2.23
C PHE A 50 -20.71 -3.16 -1.47
N ALA A 51 -20.81 -2.77 -0.21
CA ALA A 51 -21.93 -3.06 0.66
C ALA A 51 -22.37 -1.81 1.43
N LEU A 52 -23.67 -1.64 1.65
CA LEU A 52 -24.25 -0.57 2.47
C LEU A 52 -25.14 -1.23 3.51
N LEU A 53 -24.93 -0.95 4.80
CA LEU A 53 -25.67 -1.61 5.89
C LEU A 53 -25.61 -3.16 5.80
N GLY A 54 -24.50 -3.69 5.27
CA GLY A 54 -24.30 -5.12 5.00
C GLY A 54 -25.04 -5.68 3.78
N ILE A 55 -25.80 -4.86 3.06
CA ILE A 55 -26.47 -5.20 1.80
C ILE A 55 -25.44 -5.10 0.68
N ARG A 56 -25.17 -6.18 -0.06
CA ARG A 56 -24.18 -6.19 -1.16
C ARG A 56 -24.83 -5.80 -2.49
N PHE A 57 -24.23 -4.84 -3.18
CA PHE A 57 -24.76 -4.29 -4.43
C PHE A 57 -24.24 -4.97 -5.69
N SER A 58 -23.25 -5.88 -5.57
CA SER A 58 -22.75 -6.73 -6.66
C SER A 58 -23.80 -7.65 -7.29
N ARG A 59 -25.02 -7.69 -6.73
CA ARG A 59 -26.13 -8.54 -7.15
C ARG A 59 -27.38 -7.78 -7.61
N ILE A 60 -27.39 -6.46 -7.55
CA ILE A 60 -28.61 -5.66 -7.73
C ILE A 60 -28.61 -5.10 -9.16
N GLY A 61 -29.00 -5.95 -10.10
CA GLY A 61 -29.31 -5.49 -11.46
C GLY A 61 -30.72 -4.90 -11.56
N SER A 62 -31.54 -5.07 -10.51
CA SER A 62 -32.95 -4.68 -10.51
C SER A 62 -33.47 -4.37 -9.09
N ILE A 63 -34.49 -3.51 -9.00
CA ILE A 63 -35.23 -3.23 -7.75
C ILE A 63 -35.88 -4.50 -7.17
N SER A 64 -36.09 -5.55 -7.98
CA SER A 64 -36.66 -6.84 -7.56
C SER A 64 -35.74 -7.72 -6.73
N ASP A 65 -34.45 -7.42 -6.65
CA ASP A 65 -33.49 -8.17 -5.81
C ASP A 65 -33.56 -7.74 -4.32
N PHE A 66 -34.36 -6.70 -4.02
CA PHE A 66 -34.55 -6.16 -2.68
C PHE A 66 -35.55 -7.00 -1.89
N ASN A 67 -35.09 -7.66 -0.83
CA ASN A 67 -35.99 -8.37 0.08
C ASN A 67 -36.46 -7.46 1.24
N ALA A 68 -37.47 -7.92 1.98
CA ALA A 68 -38.05 -7.17 3.11
C ALA A 68 -37.04 -6.89 4.24
N MET A 69 -36.02 -7.74 4.40
CA MET A 69 -34.97 -7.54 5.42
C MET A 69 -34.02 -6.41 5.03
N ASP A 70 -33.69 -6.30 3.75
CA ASP A 70 -32.86 -5.20 3.24
C ASP A 70 -33.60 -3.86 3.37
N ALA A 71 -34.92 -3.85 3.10
CA ALA A 71 -35.76 -2.68 3.35
C ALA A 71 -35.78 -2.28 4.83
N LEU A 72 -35.92 -3.25 5.75
CA LEU A 72 -35.87 -3.01 7.20
C LEU A 72 -34.51 -2.42 7.63
N ARG A 73 -33.40 -2.95 7.10
CA ARG A 73 -32.05 -2.43 7.38
C ARG A 73 -31.89 -0.99 6.91
N LEU A 74 -32.38 -0.65 5.71
CA LEU A 74 -32.38 0.73 5.22
C LEU A 74 -33.17 1.67 6.12
N VAL A 75 -34.39 1.28 6.52
CA VAL A 75 -35.24 2.09 7.41
C VAL A 75 -34.57 2.30 8.77
N GLN A 76 -33.96 1.25 9.32
CA GLN A 76 -33.22 1.34 10.57
C GLN A 76 -31.99 2.26 10.44
N GLY A 77 -31.23 2.14 9.36
CA GLY A 77 -30.09 3.03 9.06
C GLY A 77 -30.52 4.50 8.99
N PHE A 78 -31.65 4.77 8.34
CA PHE A 78 -32.24 6.11 8.28
C PHE A 78 -32.65 6.63 9.66
N ALA A 79 -33.38 5.83 10.44
CA ALA A 79 -33.83 6.22 11.78
C ALA A 79 -32.66 6.45 12.75
N THR A 80 -31.58 5.67 12.62
CA THR A 80 -30.38 5.75 13.45
C THR A 80 -29.32 6.71 12.93
N LYS A 81 -29.53 7.32 11.75
CA LYS A 81 -28.58 8.23 11.11
C LYS A 81 -27.19 7.60 10.93
N ARG A 82 -27.17 6.32 10.55
CA ARG A 82 -25.95 5.57 10.29
C ARG A 82 -26.06 4.83 8.99
N PHE A 83 -25.12 5.09 8.09
CA PHE A 83 -25.07 4.48 6.77
C PHE A 83 -23.65 3.96 6.49
N PRO A 84 -23.19 2.94 7.24
CA PRO A 84 -21.89 2.33 7.01
C PRO A 84 -21.87 1.66 5.63
N ALA A 85 -20.98 2.15 4.78
CA ALA A 85 -20.62 1.53 3.52
C ALA A 85 -19.23 0.88 3.64
N GLU A 86 -19.10 -0.30 3.07
CA GLU A 86 -17.86 -1.06 3.02
C GLU A 86 -17.54 -1.42 1.58
N PHE A 87 -16.27 -1.41 1.22
CA PHE A 87 -15.81 -1.81 -0.11
C PHE A 87 -14.35 -2.25 -0.08
N VAL A 88 -13.92 -2.93 -1.13
CA VAL A 88 -12.53 -3.31 -1.33
C VAL A 88 -11.93 -2.44 -2.43
N LEU A 89 -10.91 -1.67 -2.07
CA LEU A 89 -10.09 -0.91 -3.02
C LEU A 89 -8.92 -1.76 -3.47
N ASN A 90 -8.91 -2.15 -4.74
CA ASN A 90 -7.82 -2.93 -5.32
C ASN A 90 -6.71 -1.98 -5.81
N ILE A 91 -5.51 -2.20 -5.30
CA ILE A 91 -4.31 -1.47 -5.72
C ILE A 91 -3.41 -2.44 -6.46
N GLU A 92 -3.03 -2.07 -7.68
CA GLU A 92 -1.93 -2.72 -8.37
C GLU A 92 -0.60 -2.24 -7.82
N ALA A 93 0.25 -3.17 -7.44
CA ALA A 93 1.64 -2.94 -7.10
C ALA A 93 2.57 -3.61 -8.11
N GLN A 94 3.44 -2.82 -8.72
CA GLN A 94 4.48 -3.30 -9.63
C GLN A 94 5.84 -3.15 -8.94
N ASN A 95 6.63 -4.24 -8.93
CA ASN A 95 8.01 -4.20 -8.50
C ASN A 95 8.94 -3.99 -9.72
N PRO A 96 9.53 -2.79 -9.86
CA PRO A 96 10.42 -2.47 -10.98
C PRO A 96 11.83 -3.09 -10.87
N ASN A 97 12.12 -3.88 -9.83
CA ASN A 97 13.35 -4.65 -9.71
C ASN A 97 13.19 -6.01 -10.42
N ASP A 98 12.92 -5.96 -11.73
CA ASP A 98 12.57 -7.12 -12.55
C ASP A 98 13.73 -7.68 -13.38
N GLY A 99 14.95 -7.18 -13.16
CA GLY A 99 16.11 -7.53 -13.97
C GLY A 99 16.31 -6.65 -15.20
N THR A 100 15.35 -5.77 -15.53
CA THR A 100 15.48 -4.82 -16.64
C THR A 100 16.12 -3.50 -16.18
N GLY A 101 16.79 -2.79 -17.09
CA GLY A 101 17.35 -1.47 -16.79
C GLY A 101 18.56 -1.46 -15.84
N GLY A 102 19.29 -2.57 -15.73
CA GLY A 102 20.54 -2.66 -14.96
C GLY A 102 20.37 -2.98 -13.47
N SER A 103 19.13 -3.17 -12.99
CA SER A 103 18.87 -3.64 -11.62
C SER A 103 18.83 -5.17 -11.55
N ARG A 104 19.14 -5.74 -10.39
CA ARG A 104 19.01 -7.18 -10.12
C ARG A 104 17.52 -7.51 -9.90
N GLN A 105 17.09 -8.65 -10.41
CA GLN A 105 15.76 -9.18 -10.10
C GLN A 105 15.64 -9.49 -8.60
N THR A 106 14.69 -8.86 -7.91
CA THR A 106 14.46 -9.05 -6.46
C THR A 106 12.97 -9.09 -6.13
N VAL A 107 12.61 -9.82 -5.07
CA VAL A 107 11.27 -9.79 -4.47
C VAL A 107 11.24 -8.69 -3.41
N SER A 108 10.14 -7.94 -3.36
CA SER A 108 9.89 -6.95 -2.29
C SER A 108 8.79 -7.47 -1.37
N THR A 109 9.01 -7.42 -0.06
CA THR A 109 7.97 -7.74 0.92
C THR A 109 7.32 -6.46 1.41
N LEU A 110 6.01 -6.31 1.18
CA LEU A 110 5.21 -5.23 1.72
C LEU A 110 4.64 -5.68 3.07
N THR A 111 5.13 -5.11 4.16
CA THR A 111 4.74 -5.48 5.53
C THR A 111 3.59 -4.63 6.08
N SER A 112 3.45 -3.39 5.60
CA SER A 112 2.31 -2.52 5.86
C SER A 112 2.04 -1.61 4.66
N LEU A 113 0.79 -1.18 4.53
CA LEU A 113 0.35 -0.16 3.59
C LEU A 113 -0.74 0.66 4.25
N GLU A 114 -0.34 1.54 5.17
CA GLU A 114 -1.27 2.51 5.75
C GLU A 114 -1.78 3.43 4.64
N SER A 115 -3.10 3.40 4.46
CA SER A 115 -3.81 4.12 3.43
C SER A 115 -4.83 5.03 4.06
N ARG A 116 -5.07 6.16 3.42
CA ARG A 116 -6.09 7.11 3.81
C ARG A 116 -6.86 7.51 2.57
N LEU A 117 -8.15 7.27 2.57
CA LEU A 117 -9.04 7.80 1.55
C LEU A 117 -9.44 9.22 1.95
N LEU A 118 -9.18 10.17 1.07
CA LEU A 118 -9.65 11.54 1.20
C LEU A 118 -10.70 11.77 0.13
N ILE A 119 -11.89 12.20 0.55
CA ILE A 119 -12.94 12.65 -0.37
C ILE A 119 -13.13 14.15 -0.14
N ASP A 120 -12.91 14.94 -1.18
CA ASP A 120 -12.90 16.42 -1.13
C ASP A 120 -11.96 16.98 -0.05
N GLY A 121 -10.79 16.36 0.13
CA GLY A 121 -9.79 16.78 1.12
C GLY A 121 -10.12 16.42 2.57
N VAL A 122 -11.29 15.84 2.84
CA VAL A 122 -11.67 15.35 4.16
C VAL A 122 -11.18 13.90 4.30
N THR A 123 -10.50 13.60 5.40
CA THR A 123 -10.09 12.23 5.71
C THR A 123 -11.32 11.40 6.03
N THR A 124 -11.53 10.35 5.26
CA THR A 124 -12.79 9.62 5.27
C THR A 124 -12.63 8.19 5.79
N VAL A 125 -11.53 7.53 5.43
CA VAL A 125 -11.27 6.13 5.82
C VAL A 125 -9.78 5.93 5.99
N THR A 126 -9.38 5.10 6.95
CA THR A 126 -8.03 4.54 7.03
C THR A 126 -8.06 3.04 6.78
N GLY A 127 -7.19 2.54 5.92
CA GLY A 127 -7.06 1.11 5.62
C GLY A 127 -5.61 0.65 5.75
N ASN A 128 -5.39 -0.65 5.94
CA ASN A 128 -4.07 -1.27 5.91
C ASN A 128 -4.19 -2.67 5.29
N ILE A 129 -3.06 -3.29 4.94
CA ILE A 129 -3.03 -4.70 4.57
C ILE A 129 -3.17 -5.57 5.81
N ASP A 130 -3.94 -6.65 5.70
CA ASP A 130 -4.19 -7.58 6.81
C ASP A 130 -2.96 -8.43 7.16
N ARG A 131 -2.06 -8.61 6.19
CA ARG A 131 -0.82 -9.40 6.32
C ARG A 131 0.24 -8.92 5.35
N ALA A 132 1.49 -9.25 5.66
CA ALA A 132 2.58 -9.04 4.73
C ALA A 132 2.36 -9.81 3.42
N LEU A 133 2.74 -9.20 2.30
CA LEU A 133 2.60 -9.76 0.97
C LEU A 133 3.89 -9.56 0.16
N GLU A 134 4.21 -10.53 -0.68
CA GLU A 134 5.36 -10.44 -1.58
C GLU A 134 4.93 -9.87 -2.94
N ILE A 135 5.71 -8.92 -3.45
CA ILE A 135 5.58 -8.37 -4.80
C ILE A 135 6.77 -8.86 -5.63
N PRO A 136 6.56 -9.85 -6.52
CA PRO A 136 7.62 -10.37 -7.37
C PRO A 136 8.17 -9.30 -8.30
N GLY A 137 9.50 -9.21 -8.41
CA GLY A 137 10.16 -8.45 -9.46
C GLY A 137 10.06 -9.19 -10.79
N THR A 138 8.88 -9.30 -11.38
CA THR A 138 8.68 -9.92 -12.70
C THR A 138 8.23 -8.92 -13.75
N GLY A 139 8.09 -7.65 -13.37
CA GLY A 139 7.50 -6.59 -14.19
C GLY A 139 5.96 -6.62 -14.23
N GLN A 140 5.33 -7.70 -13.74
CA GLN A 140 3.88 -7.81 -13.65
C GLN A 140 3.34 -7.14 -12.37
N SER A 141 2.10 -6.65 -12.44
CA SER A 141 1.40 -6.10 -11.28
C SER A 141 0.82 -7.21 -10.41
N SER A 142 0.89 -7.04 -9.09
CA SER A 142 0.17 -7.84 -8.09
C SER A 142 -0.97 -7.00 -7.51
N ILE A 143 -2.11 -7.63 -7.20
CA ILE A 143 -3.25 -6.95 -6.58
C ILE A 143 -3.13 -6.97 -5.06
N ILE A 144 -3.25 -5.79 -4.45
CA ILE A 144 -3.35 -5.56 -3.02
C ILE A 144 -4.78 -5.12 -2.71
N PRO A 145 -5.62 -5.98 -2.11
CA PRO A 145 -6.96 -5.61 -1.70
C PRO A 145 -6.90 -4.85 -0.37
N LEU A 146 -7.44 -3.63 -0.34
CA LEU A 146 -7.61 -2.85 0.88
C LEU A 146 -9.09 -2.76 1.26
N ARG A 147 -9.45 -3.29 2.43
CA ARG A 147 -10.82 -3.16 2.94
C ARG A 147 -11.00 -1.76 3.53
N MET A 148 -12.03 -1.08 3.05
CA MET A 148 -12.37 0.29 3.41
C MET A 148 -13.79 0.33 4.00
N SER A 149 -14.00 1.18 5.01
CA SER A 149 -15.31 1.40 5.63
C SER A 149 -15.52 2.88 5.93
N ILE A 150 -16.68 3.42 5.56
CA ILE A 150 -17.08 4.83 5.69
C ILE A 150 -18.53 4.90 6.18
N ASP A 151 -18.85 5.76 7.15
CA ASP A 151 -20.25 6.11 7.40
C ASP A 151 -20.67 7.27 6.47
N LEU A 152 -21.54 6.97 5.50
CA LEU A 152 -22.02 7.95 4.53
C LEU A 152 -22.85 9.06 5.17
N TYR A 153 -23.56 8.78 6.27
CA TYR A 153 -24.33 9.80 6.97
C TYR A 153 -23.39 10.80 7.65
N GLU A 154 -22.37 10.31 8.33
CA GLU A 154 -21.39 11.17 8.99
C GLU A 154 -20.62 12.02 7.96
N PHE A 155 -20.22 11.40 6.85
CA PHE A 155 -19.46 12.07 5.82
C PHE A 155 -20.28 13.13 5.05
N PHE A 156 -21.49 12.78 4.59
CA PHE A 156 -22.31 13.68 3.78
C PHE A 156 -23.29 14.53 4.59
N GLY A 157 -23.70 14.09 5.79
CA GLY A 157 -24.62 14.84 6.66
C GLY A 157 -24.09 16.22 7.04
N ASN A 158 -22.77 16.36 7.15
CA ASN A 158 -22.10 17.66 7.35
C ASN A 158 -22.10 18.56 6.10
N LYS A 159 -22.35 18.01 4.91
CA LYS A 159 -22.49 18.74 3.64
C LYS A 159 -23.94 19.04 3.25
N GLY A 160 -24.91 18.65 4.09
CA GLY A 160 -26.34 18.88 3.88
C GLY A 160 -26.98 17.93 2.85
N TYR A 161 -28.30 18.08 2.65
CA TYR A 161 -29.10 17.26 1.73
C TYR A 161 -28.59 17.28 0.28
N GLU A 162 -28.03 18.42 -0.17
CA GLU A 162 -27.45 18.55 -1.52
C GLU A 162 -26.22 17.65 -1.71
N GLY A 163 -25.40 17.46 -0.67
CA GLY A 163 -24.23 16.59 -0.72
C GLY A 163 -24.60 15.11 -0.94
N ILE A 164 -25.73 14.67 -0.37
CA ILE A 164 -26.24 13.30 -0.54
C ILE A 164 -26.82 13.10 -1.95
N LEU A 165 -27.58 14.08 -2.45
CA LEU A 165 -28.17 14.04 -3.79
C LEU A 165 -27.12 14.05 -4.90
N ASN A 166 -26.06 14.87 -4.78
CA ASN A 166 -25.01 14.94 -5.77
C ASN A 166 -24.20 13.63 -5.89
N LEU A 167 -24.04 12.88 -4.79
CA LEU A 167 -23.40 11.57 -4.85
C LEU A 167 -24.27 10.53 -5.55
N ALA A 168 -25.57 10.50 -5.26
CA ALA A 168 -26.48 9.53 -5.86
C ALA A 168 -26.64 9.69 -7.38
N LEU A 169 -26.25 10.85 -7.91
CA LEU A 169 -26.37 11.23 -9.32
C LEU A 169 -25.03 11.25 -10.09
N ALA A 170 -23.89 11.04 -9.41
CA ALA A 170 -22.54 11.06 -9.98
C ALA A 170 -22.04 9.64 -10.30
#